data_AF-A0A7Y9NP09-F1
#
_entry.id   AF-A0A7Y9NP09-F1
#
_cell.length_a   1.000
_cell.length_b   1.000
_cell.length_c   1.000
_cell.angle_alpha   90.00
_cell.angle_beta   90.00
_cell.angle_gamma   90.00
#
_symmetry.space_group_name_H-M   'P 1'
#
loop_
_entity.id
_entity.type
_entity.pdbx_description
1 polymer ?
#
loop_
_entity_poly.entity_id
_entity_poly.type
_entity_poly.pdbx_seq_one_letter_code
_entity_poly.pdbx_strand_id
1 'polypeptide(L)'
;MTASKNDFRLRDRRGGRSGLSQSLLWLITLRHVVCLTAFLFLLAGCRSRQNVAGPTVEFTKIPPAAQGGRERVDTISGRVTGSRPGQRIVIYAMSGPWWVQPWPDQPFITIQTDSTWSTSSHLGFKYAAMLVDPGYQPPPTMDVAPTVGGSIAALAIVDGVGKPQIAPTVPIKFSGYDWGVRTIASDRGGLNLPYEGDNAWVDPQGALHLRIRKKGNKWSCAEVEMNRSLGYGTYIFTVRDTSHLEPAAVLSLNTFDDWGGEQNYREVDVEMSQWGDGASKDNAQFGIQPFYVPGNVAPFVEPAGKLTHSFHWEPGRVKFVTVRGDSIREGAPVVAEHVFTSGVPSPGHEKMQLLFYVVASDKYPMQKESEVVLEKFEYLP
;
A
#
# COMPACT_ATOMS: atom_id res chain seq x y z
N MET A 1 -52.29 43.89 14.97
CA MET A 1 -53.64 43.30 15.01
C MET A 1 -53.45 41.88 15.53
N THR A 2 -54.01 41.36 16.63
CA THR A 2 -55.00 41.75 17.65
C THR A 2 -54.85 40.62 18.69
N ALA A 3 -54.32 40.87 19.90
CA ALA A 3 -55.03 41.22 21.13
C ALA A 3 -56.05 40.19 21.65
N SER A 4 -55.77 39.63 22.86
CA SER A 4 -56.71 39.43 24.00
C SER A 4 -55.89 38.77 25.13
N LYS A 5 -55.39 39.44 26.18
CA LYS A 5 -56.06 40.01 27.37
C LYS A 5 -57.19 39.13 27.94
N ASN A 6 -57.02 38.60 29.15
CA ASN A 6 -57.77 39.11 30.31
C ASN A 6 -57.21 38.70 31.66
N ASP A 7 -56.92 39.77 32.40
CA ASP A 7 -56.71 40.02 33.82
C ASP A 7 -57.85 39.49 34.72
N PHE A 8 -57.58 39.15 36.00
CA PHE A 8 -58.40 39.61 37.14
C PHE A 8 -57.84 39.25 38.54
N ARG A 9 -57.43 40.31 39.25
CA ARG A 9 -57.71 40.71 40.65
C ARG A 9 -57.29 39.84 41.86
N LEU A 10 -56.26 40.36 42.53
CA LEU A 10 -56.22 40.89 43.92
C LEU A 10 -57.33 40.49 44.92
N ARG A 11 -56.89 39.98 46.07
CA ARG A 11 -57.43 40.36 47.38
C ARG A 11 -56.38 40.29 48.49
N ASP A 12 -56.20 41.44 49.11
CA ASP A 12 -55.40 41.72 50.31
C ASP A 12 -56.27 41.50 51.57
N ARG A 13 -55.70 40.93 52.65
CA ARG A 13 -56.26 40.99 54.00
C ARG A 13 -55.17 40.98 55.08
N ARG A 14 -55.26 42.00 55.93
CA ARG A 14 -54.40 42.39 57.06
C ARG A 14 -54.51 41.48 58.29
N GLY A 15 -53.47 41.55 59.14
CA GLY A 15 -53.46 41.27 60.59
C GLY A 15 -52.16 40.54 60.96
N GLY A 16 -51.33 40.87 61.94
CA GLY A 16 -51.40 41.79 63.08
C GLY A 16 -50.59 41.20 64.24
N ARG A 17 -49.41 41.77 64.52
CA ARG A 17 -48.61 41.84 65.78
C ARG A 17 -48.21 40.60 66.64
N SER A 18 -47.01 40.78 67.23
CA SER A 18 -46.36 40.14 68.40
C SER A 18 -45.96 38.66 68.25
N GLY A 19 -44.75 38.19 68.53
CA GLY A 19 -43.66 38.70 69.36
C GLY A 19 -43.40 37.66 70.46
N LEU A 20 -42.35 36.83 70.31
CA LEU A 20 -41.50 36.21 71.37
C LEU A 20 -40.74 34.97 70.84
N SER A 21 -39.42 34.99 71.08
CA SER A 21 -38.56 33.83 71.39
C SER A 21 -38.39 32.69 70.36
N GLN A 22 -37.34 32.75 69.52
CA GLN A 22 -36.76 31.55 68.88
C GLN A 22 -35.22 31.61 68.74
N SER A 23 -34.52 32.18 69.72
CA SER A 23 -33.05 32.28 69.70
C SER A 23 -32.32 31.04 70.22
N LEU A 24 -33.00 29.89 70.38
CA LEU A 24 -32.41 28.70 71.03
C LEU A 24 -32.65 27.37 70.30
N LEU A 25 -33.12 27.37 69.04
CA LEU A 25 -33.26 26.14 68.23
C LEU A 25 -32.26 26.01 67.07
N TRP A 26 -31.36 26.98 66.88
CA TRP A 26 -30.39 26.96 65.77
C TRP A 26 -29.03 26.29 66.10
N LEU A 27 -28.79 25.89 67.35
CA LEU A 27 -27.48 25.38 67.78
C LEU A 27 -27.38 23.85 67.89
N ILE A 28 -28.48 23.10 67.68
CA ILE A 28 -28.46 21.62 67.79
C ILE A 28 -28.59 20.94 66.42
N THR A 29 -29.17 21.59 65.40
CA THR A 29 -29.26 21.04 64.04
C THR A 29 -27.99 21.20 63.20
N LEU A 30 -27.04 22.05 63.63
CA LEU A 30 -25.77 22.23 62.91
C LEU A 30 -24.73 21.15 63.24
N ARG A 31 -24.89 20.39 64.33
CA ARG A 31 -23.91 19.39 64.79
C ARG A 31 -24.07 18.01 64.14
N HIS A 32 -25.27 17.68 63.65
CA HIS A 32 -25.52 16.40 62.96
C HIS A 32 -25.36 16.47 61.44
N VAL A 33 -25.52 17.65 60.83
CA VAL A 33 -25.26 17.84 59.38
C VAL A 33 -23.77 17.80 59.08
N VAL A 34 -22.91 18.35 59.97
CA VAL A 34 -21.46 18.37 59.77
C VAL A 34 -20.82 16.98 59.91
N CYS A 35 -21.35 16.12 60.78
CA CYS A 35 -20.86 14.74 60.92
C CYS A 35 -21.27 13.82 59.77
N LEU A 36 -22.44 14.01 59.14
CA LEU A 36 -22.83 13.21 57.97
C LEU A 36 -22.11 13.66 56.68
N THR A 37 -21.78 14.95 56.54
CA THR A 37 -20.96 15.41 55.42
C THR A 37 -19.51 14.95 55.54
N ALA A 38 -18.93 14.90 56.74
CA ALA A 38 -17.56 14.40 56.94
C ALA A 38 -17.41 12.89 56.64
N PHE A 39 -18.47 12.09 56.84
CA PHE A 39 -18.45 10.65 56.55
C PHE A 39 -18.64 10.32 55.06
N LEU A 40 -19.28 11.22 54.28
CA LEU A 40 -19.41 11.08 52.83
C LEU A 40 -18.15 11.52 52.05
N PHE A 41 -17.30 12.37 52.65
CA PHE A 41 -16.01 12.76 52.06
C PHE A 41 -14.86 11.77 52.36
N LEU A 42 -15.01 10.86 53.33
CA LEU A 42 -14.01 9.84 53.65
C LEU A 42 -14.13 8.55 52.82
N LEU A 43 -15.22 8.37 52.06
CA LEU A 43 -15.38 7.29 51.07
C LEU A 43 -15.11 7.73 49.62
N ALA A 44 -14.75 9.00 49.41
CA ALA A 44 -14.21 9.51 48.15
C ALA A 44 -12.67 9.40 48.08
N GLY A 45 -12.09 8.49 48.87
CA GLY A 45 -10.67 8.16 48.84
C GLY A 45 -10.28 7.51 47.52
N CYS A 46 -9.50 8.25 46.72
CA CYS A 46 -8.59 7.74 45.70
C CYS A 46 -9.13 6.66 44.76
N ARG A 47 -10.17 6.96 43.98
CA ARG A 47 -10.11 6.55 42.57
C ARG A 47 -9.33 7.63 41.83
N SER A 48 -8.00 7.57 41.92
CA SER A 48 -7.28 7.96 40.72
C SER A 48 -7.91 7.12 39.61
N ARG A 49 -8.44 7.76 38.57
CA ARG A 49 -8.46 7.09 37.29
C ARG A 49 -6.98 6.80 37.07
N GLN A 50 -6.54 5.59 37.43
CA GLN A 50 -5.44 5.02 36.69
C GLN A 50 -5.93 5.13 35.26
N ASN A 51 -5.35 6.07 34.51
CA ASN A 51 -5.15 5.83 33.10
C ASN A 51 -4.35 4.54 33.09
N VAL A 52 -5.06 3.40 33.09
CA VAL A 52 -4.45 2.13 32.74
C VAL A 52 -4.05 2.40 31.31
N ALA A 53 -2.78 2.73 31.11
CA ALA A 53 -2.22 2.89 29.78
C ALA A 53 -2.66 1.65 29.00
N GLY A 54 -3.26 1.85 27.82
CA GLY A 54 -3.63 0.74 26.95
C GLY A 54 -2.42 -0.15 26.70
N PRO A 55 -2.62 -1.39 26.22
CA PRO A 55 -1.50 -2.27 25.95
C PRO A 55 -0.48 -1.59 25.01
N THR A 56 0.80 -1.89 25.21
CA THR A 56 1.87 -1.39 24.33
C THR A 56 2.63 -2.54 23.71
N VAL A 57 3.16 -2.32 22.52
CA VAL A 57 4.10 -3.21 21.84
C VAL A 57 5.39 -2.44 21.61
N GLU A 58 6.52 -3.05 21.94
CA GLU A 58 7.84 -2.44 21.80
C GLU A 58 8.78 -3.42 21.11
N PHE A 59 9.67 -2.91 20.26
CA PHE A 59 10.73 -3.70 19.64
C PHE A 59 11.98 -3.71 20.52
N THR A 60 12.60 -4.87 20.67
CA THR A 60 13.90 -5.06 21.33
C THR A 60 15.01 -5.46 20.36
N LYS A 61 14.65 -6.07 19.22
CA LYS A 61 15.53 -6.28 18.08
C LYS A 61 14.77 -5.94 16.80
N ILE A 62 15.37 -5.10 15.96
CA ILE A 62 14.82 -4.64 14.70
C ILE A 62 15.78 -5.07 13.59
N PRO A 63 15.32 -5.77 12.54
CA PRO A 63 16.16 -6.12 11.40
C PRO A 63 16.64 -4.89 10.61
N PRO A 64 17.69 -5.03 9.76
CA PRO A 64 18.17 -3.95 8.92
C PRO A 64 17.13 -3.47 7.91
N ALA A 65 17.16 -2.17 7.58
CA ALA A 65 16.40 -1.65 6.45
C ALA A 65 16.97 -2.21 5.15
N ALA A 66 16.17 -2.98 4.40
CA ALA A 66 16.61 -3.54 3.12
C ALA A 66 15.44 -3.71 2.15
N GLN A 67 15.79 -3.77 0.86
CA GLN A 67 14.86 -4.25 -0.15
C GLN A 67 14.43 -5.69 0.21
N GLY A 68 13.13 -5.96 0.10
CA GLY A 68 12.56 -7.25 0.46
C GLY A 68 12.99 -8.40 -0.44
N GLY A 69 12.51 -9.59 -0.13
CA GLY A 69 12.77 -10.82 -0.87
C GLY A 69 12.75 -12.04 0.03
N ARG A 70 12.44 -13.21 -0.54
CA ARG A 70 12.26 -14.47 0.21
C ARG A 70 13.55 -15.05 0.80
N GLU A 71 14.70 -14.61 0.32
CA GLU A 71 15.99 -15.25 0.60
C GLU A 71 16.70 -14.64 1.82
N ARG A 72 16.28 -13.44 2.25
CA ARG A 72 16.96 -12.67 3.30
C ARG A 72 16.05 -12.52 4.50
N VAL A 73 16.49 -13.06 5.63
CA VAL A 73 15.76 -13.04 6.90
C VAL A 73 16.68 -12.62 8.05
N ASP A 74 16.09 -12.05 9.09
CA ASP A 74 16.73 -11.81 10.41
C ASP A 74 15.68 -11.99 11.51
N THR A 75 16.13 -12.06 12.76
CA THR A 75 15.24 -12.08 13.93
C THR A 75 14.68 -10.70 14.21
N ILE A 76 13.37 -10.66 14.43
CA ILE A 76 12.65 -9.51 14.98
C ILE A 76 12.04 -9.92 16.33
N SER A 77 12.22 -9.08 17.35
CA SER A 77 11.73 -9.40 18.70
C SER A 77 11.30 -8.17 19.44
N GLY A 78 10.53 -8.38 20.52
CA GLY A 78 10.00 -7.30 21.30
C GLY A 78 9.35 -7.74 22.60
N ARG A 79 8.63 -6.79 23.22
CA ARG A 79 7.83 -7.02 24.42
C ARG A 79 6.43 -6.44 24.26
N VAL A 80 5.51 -6.95 25.07
CA VAL A 80 4.17 -6.41 25.22
C VAL A 80 3.96 -6.01 26.67
N THR A 81 3.28 -4.89 26.91
CA THR A 81 2.75 -4.57 28.24
C THR A 81 1.22 -4.54 28.19
N GLY A 82 0.56 -4.97 29.26
CA GLY A 82 -0.90 -4.94 29.35
C GLY A 82 -1.66 -5.90 28.43
N SER A 83 -1.03 -6.98 27.95
CA SER A 83 -1.72 -7.98 27.12
C SER A 83 -2.82 -8.72 27.90
N ARG A 84 -3.87 -9.10 27.16
CA ARG A 84 -5.00 -9.90 27.66
C ARG A 84 -4.85 -11.36 27.23
N PRO A 85 -5.45 -12.31 27.97
CA PRO A 85 -5.45 -13.71 27.58
C PRO A 85 -5.92 -13.92 26.13
N GLY A 86 -5.18 -14.74 25.38
CA GLY A 86 -5.47 -15.06 23.99
C GLY A 86 -4.99 -14.05 22.94
N GLN A 87 -4.53 -12.87 23.34
CA GLN A 87 -3.90 -11.94 22.40
C GLN A 87 -2.56 -12.50 21.89
N ARG A 88 -2.23 -12.16 20.64
CA ARG A 88 -1.00 -12.61 19.96
C ARG A 88 -0.37 -11.44 19.22
N ILE A 89 0.88 -11.63 18.80
CA ILE A 89 1.59 -10.68 17.96
C ILE A 89 1.44 -11.07 16.50
N VAL A 90 1.23 -10.09 15.63
CA VAL A 90 1.36 -10.22 14.18
C VAL A 90 2.37 -9.19 13.71
N ILE A 91 3.30 -9.61 12.86
CA ILE A 91 4.35 -8.76 12.30
C ILE A 91 4.09 -8.52 10.81
N TYR A 92 4.34 -7.30 10.34
CA TYR A 92 4.48 -7.00 8.92
C TYR A 92 5.83 -6.35 8.63
N ALA A 93 6.41 -6.67 7.47
CA ALA A 93 7.60 -6.01 6.93
C ALA A 93 7.25 -5.34 5.60
N MET A 94 7.66 -4.09 5.41
CA MET A 94 7.30 -3.30 4.23
C MET A 94 8.42 -3.29 3.18
N SER A 95 8.10 -3.66 1.94
CA SER A 95 9.05 -3.71 0.82
C SER A 95 8.34 -3.48 -0.52
N GLY A 96 7.62 -2.37 -0.60
CA GLY A 96 6.47 -2.20 -1.50
C GLY A 96 5.21 -2.33 -0.64
N PRO A 97 4.40 -3.40 -0.80
CA PRO A 97 3.39 -3.77 0.18
C PRO A 97 3.97 -4.08 1.56
N TRP A 98 3.10 -4.06 2.57
CA TRP A 98 3.33 -4.66 3.86
C TRP A 98 3.06 -6.16 3.78
N TRP A 99 4.08 -6.98 4.02
CA TRP A 99 4.00 -8.44 3.99
C TRP A 99 3.90 -9.03 5.38
N VAL A 100 2.91 -9.88 5.64
CA VAL A 100 2.78 -10.58 6.93
C VAL A 100 3.96 -11.51 7.16
N GLN A 101 4.46 -11.56 8.40
CA GLN A 101 5.65 -12.30 8.79
C GLN A 101 5.37 -13.37 9.86
N PRO A 102 6.18 -14.45 9.91
CA PRO A 102 7.18 -14.84 8.91
C PRO A 102 6.55 -15.28 7.58
N TRP A 103 5.35 -15.85 7.64
CA TRP A 103 4.63 -16.41 6.50
C TRP A 103 3.10 -16.27 6.67
N PRO A 104 2.32 -16.17 5.58
CA PRO A 104 0.86 -16.08 5.64
C PRO A 104 0.16 -17.27 6.30
N ASP A 105 0.73 -18.47 6.22
CA ASP A 105 0.21 -19.69 6.84
C ASP A 105 0.58 -19.82 8.33
N GLN A 106 1.54 -19.01 8.82
CA GLN A 106 1.97 -18.98 10.22
C GLN A 106 2.13 -17.54 10.75
N PRO A 107 1.07 -16.71 10.73
CA PRO A 107 1.20 -15.26 10.94
C PRO A 107 1.16 -14.84 12.43
N PHE A 108 0.87 -15.76 13.35
CA PHE A 108 0.69 -15.44 14.77
C PHE A 108 1.90 -15.84 15.61
N ILE A 109 2.50 -14.85 16.28
CA ILE A 109 3.60 -15.02 17.20
C ILE A 109 3.05 -15.06 18.64
N THR A 110 3.42 -16.10 19.37
CA THR A 110 3.06 -16.29 20.78
C THR A 110 3.80 -15.31 21.68
N ILE A 111 3.07 -14.69 22.63
CA ILE A 111 3.65 -13.89 23.71
C ILE A 111 4.04 -14.84 24.84
N GLN A 112 5.30 -14.81 25.24
CA GLN A 112 5.85 -15.65 26.30
C GLN A 112 5.41 -15.18 27.69
N THR A 113 5.64 -16.00 28.71
CA THR A 113 5.25 -15.71 30.11
C THR A 113 5.99 -14.50 30.70
N ASP A 114 7.18 -14.17 30.20
CA ASP A 114 7.93 -12.96 30.54
C ASP A 114 7.51 -11.74 29.69
N SER A 115 6.41 -11.85 28.95
CA SER A 115 5.86 -10.83 28.05
C SER A 115 6.73 -10.50 26.83
N THR A 116 7.69 -11.35 26.49
CA THR A 116 8.50 -11.22 25.27
C THR A 116 7.86 -11.94 24.08
N TRP A 117 8.28 -11.57 22.87
CA TRP A 117 7.96 -12.28 21.63
C TRP A 117 9.16 -12.21 20.68
N SER A 118 9.29 -13.21 19.80
CA SER A 118 10.37 -13.29 18.83
C SER A 118 9.96 -14.16 17.65
N THR A 119 10.39 -13.79 16.44
CA THR A 119 10.22 -14.58 15.23
C THR A 119 11.29 -14.24 14.18
N SER A 120 11.40 -15.07 13.15
CA SER A 120 12.11 -14.68 11.92
C SER A 120 11.24 -13.71 11.12
N SER A 121 11.87 -12.77 10.41
CA SER A 121 11.21 -11.87 9.47
C SER A 121 12.06 -11.78 8.21
N HIS A 122 11.41 -11.80 7.05
CA HIS A 122 11.99 -11.28 5.83
C HIS A 122 12.34 -9.81 6.02
N LEU A 123 13.34 -9.35 5.27
CA LEU A 123 13.76 -7.97 5.34
C LEU A 123 12.76 -7.03 4.66
N GLY A 124 12.72 -5.80 5.14
CA GLY A 124 11.91 -4.71 4.63
C GLY A 124 12.52 -3.39 5.10
N PHE A 125 11.98 -2.28 4.64
CA PHE A 125 12.44 -0.96 5.04
C PHE A 125 11.78 -0.48 6.35
N LYS A 126 10.56 -0.95 6.64
CA LYS A 126 9.82 -0.68 7.87
C LYS A 126 9.22 -1.97 8.41
N TYR A 127 8.99 -2.00 9.72
CA TYR A 127 8.39 -3.13 10.42
C TYR A 127 7.23 -2.66 11.29
N ALA A 128 6.13 -3.38 11.27
CA ALA A 128 4.97 -3.16 12.12
C ALA A 128 4.78 -4.36 13.04
N ALA A 129 4.59 -4.13 14.34
CA ALA A 129 4.22 -5.15 15.31
C ALA A 129 2.86 -4.80 15.92
N MET A 130 1.90 -5.70 15.75
CA MET A 130 0.52 -5.54 16.18
C MET A 130 0.19 -6.52 17.29
N LEU A 131 -0.38 -6.02 18.38
CA LEU A 131 -1.07 -6.85 19.37
C LEU A 131 -2.51 -7.02 18.92
N VAL A 132 -2.88 -8.26 18.61
CA VAL A 132 -4.20 -8.55 18.03
C VAL A 132 -5.04 -9.42 18.96
N ASP A 133 -6.34 -9.16 18.96
CA ASP A 133 -7.34 -9.94 19.68
C ASP A 133 -7.58 -11.32 19.03
N PRO A 134 -8.07 -12.31 19.80
CA PRO A 134 -8.48 -13.61 19.26
C PRO A 134 -9.44 -13.45 18.07
N GLY A 135 -9.22 -14.24 17.01
CA GLY A 135 -10.05 -14.23 15.81
C GLY A 135 -9.67 -13.19 14.74
N TYR A 136 -8.67 -12.33 14.99
CA TYR A 136 -8.09 -11.51 13.93
C TYR A 136 -7.60 -12.40 12.77
N GLN A 137 -7.85 -11.99 11.52
CA GLN A 137 -7.42 -12.69 10.31
C GLN A 137 -6.46 -11.76 9.55
N PRO A 138 -5.14 -11.90 9.73
CA PRO A 138 -4.17 -11.03 9.06
C PRO A 138 -4.19 -11.29 7.55
N PRO A 139 -4.40 -10.26 6.71
CA PRO A 139 -4.25 -10.42 5.26
C PRO A 139 -2.78 -10.71 4.90
N PRO A 140 -2.49 -11.51 3.86
CA PRO A 140 -1.11 -11.79 3.44
C PRO A 140 -0.30 -10.51 3.14
N THR A 141 -0.95 -9.51 2.55
CA THR A 141 -0.38 -8.20 2.23
C THR A 141 -1.34 -7.07 2.59
N MET A 142 -0.79 -5.85 2.76
CA MET A 142 -1.55 -4.61 2.85
C MET A 142 -0.83 -3.49 2.08
N ASP A 143 -1.57 -2.67 1.38
CA ASP A 143 -0.98 -1.55 0.61
C ASP A 143 -0.70 -0.35 1.51
N VAL A 144 -1.45 -0.21 2.60
CA VAL A 144 -1.30 0.85 3.59
C VAL A 144 -0.87 0.30 4.94
N ALA A 145 -0.18 1.13 5.73
CA ALA A 145 0.24 0.77 7.07
C ALA A 145 -0.99 0.43 7.96
N PRO A 146 -0.87 -0.59 8.83
CA PRO A 146 -1.95 -0.92 9.75
C PRO A 146 -2.21 0.23 10.74
N THR A 147 -3.42 0.31 11.28
CA THR A 147 -3.81 1.30 12.30
C THR A 147 -4.43 0.62 13.51
N VAL A 148 -4.28 1.22 14.69
CA VAL A 148 -4.97 0.75 15.92
C VAL A 148 -6.48 0.86 15.75
N GLY A 149 -7.23 -0.17 16.17
CA GLY A 149 -8.69 -0.21 16.09
C GLY A 149 -9.23 -1.60 15.79
N GLY A 150 -10.51 -1.83 16.05
CA GLY A 150 -11.15 -3.13 15.89
C GLY A 150 -10.44 -4.21 16.72
N SER A 151 -9.92 -5.24 16.05
CA SER A 151 -9.18 -6.34 16.69
C SER A 151 -7.67 -6.05 16.89
N ILE A 152 -7.19 -4.86 16.53
CA ILE A 152 -5.79 -4.43 16.77
C ILE A 152 -5.77 -3.55 18.01
N ALA A 153 -5.30 -4.11 19.13
CA ALA A 153 -5.30 -3.46 20.44
C ALA A 153 -4.13 -2.49 20.63
N ALA A 154 -2.98 -2.76 19.99
CA ALA A 154 -1.79 -1.91 20.03
C ALA A 154 -0.95 -2.13 18.77
N LEU A 155 -0.19 -1.10 18.39
CA LEU A 155 0.65 -1.10 17.20
C LEU A 155 1.93 -0.31 17.48
N ALA A 156 3.07 -0.84 17.04
CA ALA A 156 4.31 -0.10 16.87
C ALA A 156 4.82 -0.26 15.44
N ILE A 157 5.26 0.84 14.83
CA ILE A 157 5.92 0.85 13.52
C ILE A 157 7.30 1.49 13.68
N VAL A 158 8.32 0.83 13.14
CA VAL A 158 9.72 1.28 13.19
C VAL A 158 10.37 1.19 11.83
N ASP A 159 11.32 2.07 11.55
CA ASP A 159 12.26 1.90 10.44
C ASP A 159 13.20 0.73 10.72
N GLY A 160 13.60 0.02 9.67
CA GLY A 160 14.69 -0.94 9.77
C GLY A 160 16.00 -0.26 10.16
N VAL A 161 16.91 -0.98 10.82
CA VAL A 161 18.14 -0.37 11.33
C VAL A 161 19.18 -0.13 10.23
N GLY A 162 19.98 0.92 10.39
CA GLY A 162 21.10 1.23 9.52
C GLY A 162 20.71 1.89 8.19
N LYS A 163 21.68 1.97 7.27
CA LYS A 163 21.45 2.53 5.93
C LYS A 163 20.64 1.52 5.09
N PRO A 164 19.61 1.97 4.35
CA PRO A 164 18.84 1.09 3.47
C PRO A 164 19.75 0.29 2.53
N GLN A 165 19.65 -1.03 2.62
CA GLN A 165 20.39 -1.96 1.77
C GLN A 165 19.57 -2.22 0.51
N ILE A 166 19.87 -1.45 -0.53
CA ILE A 166 19.25 -1.56 -1.84
C ILE A 166 20.16 -2.45 -2.70
N ALA A 167 19.57 -3.32 -3.52
CA ALA A 167 20.36 -4.10 -4.48
C ALA A 167 21.07 -3.16 -5.47
N PRO A 168 22.31 -3.47 -5.89
CA PRO A 168 22.93 -2.72 -6.97
C PRO A 168 22.07 -2.80 -8.24
N THR A 169 22.19 -1.79 -9.10
CA THR A 169 21.61 -1.80 -10.44
C THR A 169 22.70 -1.67 -11.48
N VAL A 170 22.46 -2.15 -12.70
CA VAL A 170 23.34 -1.86 -13.84
C VAL A 170 22.84 -0.58 -14.50
N PRO A 171 23.64 0.50 -14.58
CA PRO A 171 23.20 1.74 -15.20
C PRO A 171 23.17 1.61 -16.73
N ILE A 172 22.09 2.09 -17.35
CA ILE A 172 21.97 2.22 -18.81
C ILE A 172 21.40 3.58 -19.19
N LYS A 173 21.69 4.04 -20.42
CA LYS A 173 21.13 5.27 -20.98
C LYS A 173 20.23 4.93 -22.16
N PHE A 174 18.96 5.26 -22.06
CA PHE A 174 17.96 4.99 -23.10
C PHE A 174 17.10 6.23 -23.32
N SER A 175 16.94 6.63 -24.59
CA SER A 175 16.15 7.80 -25.01
C SER A 175 16.48 9.10 -24.25
N GLY A 176 17.75 9.30 -23.89
CA GLY A 176 18.21 10.49 -23.16
C GLY A 176 18.02 10.46 -21.64
N TYR A 177 17.47 9.39 -21.08
CA TYR A 177 17.25 9.23 -19.65
C TYR A 177 18.23 8.22 -19.03
N ASP A 178 18.47 8.38 -17.73
CA ASP A 178 19.23 7.43 -16.92
C ASP A 178 18.29 6.40 -16.29
N TRP A 179 18.59 5.12 -16.54
CA TRP A 179 17.84 3.98 -16.03
C TRP A 179 18.77 3.05 -15.24
N GLY A 180 18.21 2.31 -14.30
CA GLY A 180 18.86 1.21 -13.59
C GLY A 180 18.21 -0.13 -13.93
N VAL A 181 19.01 -1.09 -14.38
CA VAL A 181 18.57 -2.49 -14.55
C VAL A 181 18.59 -3.20 -13.20
N ARG A 182 17.49 -3.85 -12.85
CA ARG A 182 17.38 -4.65 -11.62
C ARG A 182 18.29 -5.88 -11.67
N THR A 183 18.94 -6.21 -10.54
CA THR A 183 19.81 -7.39 -10.42
C THR A 183 19.47 -8.31 -9.25
N ILE A 184 18.23 -8.25 -8.76
CA ILE A 184 17.75 -9.05 -7.63
C ILE A 184 16.38 -9.65 -7.96
N ALA A 185 16.07 -10.81 -7.40
CA ALA A 185 14.77 -11.44 -7.58
C ALA A 185 13.60 -10.52 -7.17
N SER A 186 12.43 -10.76 -7.78
CA SER A 186 11.17 -10.12 -7.45
C SER A 186 10.03 -11.09 -7.70
N ASP A 187 8.92 -10.89 -7.00
CA ASP A 187 7.65 -11.58 -7.14
C ASP A 187 6.65 -10.86 -8.07
N ARG A 188 7.09 -9.83 -8.79
CA ARG A 188 6.34 -9.22 -9.89
C ARG A 188 5.84 -10.28 -10.87
N GLY A 189 4.54 -10.25 -11.17
CA GLY A 189 3.86 -11.29 -11.95
C GLY A 189 3.42 -12.52 -11.15
N GLY A 190 3.51 -12.48 -9.81
CA GLY A 190 3.06 -13.56 -8.92
C GLY A 190 4.06 -14.71 -8.74
N LEU A 191 5.20 -14.67 -9.46
CA LEU A 191 6.27 -15.66 -9.36
C LEU A 191 7.54 -15.01 -8.84
N ASN A 192 8.17 -15.60 -7.81
CA ASN A 192 9.48 -15.14 -7.33
C ASN A 192 10.60 -15.57 -8.31
N LEU A 193 10.90 -14.72 -9.29
CA LEU A 193 11.86 -14.98 -10.36
C LEU A 193 13.11 -14.08 -10.24
N PRO A 194 14.29 -14.57 -10.65
CA PRO A 194 15.48 -13.74 -10.80
C PRO A 194 15.30 -12.65 -11.86
N TYR A 195 15.77 -11.43 -11.56
CA TYR A 195 15.98 -10.37 -12.53
C TYR A 195 17.48 -10.12 -12.64
N GLU A 196 18.02 -10.12 -13.86
CA GLU A 196 19.47 -10.10 -14.09
C GLU A 196 19.87 -8.91 -14.97
N GLY A 197 21.00 -8.28 -14.64
CA GLY A 197 21.50 -7.10 -15.34
C GLY A 197 21.74 -7.32 -16.84
N ASP A 198 22.15 -8.55 -17.22
CA ASP A 198 22.42 -8.91 -18.62
C ASP A 198 21.13 -9.13 -19.45
N ASN A 199 19.96 -9.13 -18.82
CA ASN A 199 18.68 -9.26 -19.51
C ASN A 199 18.14 -7.91 -20.03
N ALA A 200 18.86 -6.80 -19.81
CA ALA A 200 18.54 -5.51 -20.43
C ALA A 200 19.79 -4.78 -20.91
N TRP A 201 19.77 -4.29 -22.14
CA TRP A 201 20.87 -3.50 -22.71
C TRP A 201 20.35 -2.54 -23.78
N VAL A 202 21.18 -1.55 -24.12
CA VAL A 202 20.91 -0.64 -25.23
C VAL A 202 21.85 -0.96 -26.37
N ASP A 203 21.31 -1.18 -27.57
CA ASP A 203 22.08 -1.52 -28.76
C ASP A 203 22.82 -0.30 -29.35
N PRO A 204 23.73 -0.48 -30.32
CA PRO A 204 24.43 0.65 -30.97
C PRO A 204 23.50 1.60 -31.74
N GLN A 205 22.26 1.21 -32.02
CA GLN A 205 21.23 2.05 -32.64
C GLN A 205 20.44 2.86 -31.61
N GLY A 206 20.66 2.62 -30.32
CA GLY A 206 19.99 3.30 -29.22
C GLY A 206 18.68 2.66 -28.76
N ALA A 207 18.33 1.48 -29.28
CA ALA A 207 17.13 0.75 -28.87
C ALA A 207 17.40 -0.03 -27.58
N LEU A 208 16.42 -0.06 -26.67
CA LEU A 208 16.44 -0.84 -25.44
C LEU A 208 15.92 -2.26 -25.73
N HIS A 209 16.69 -3.25 -25.36
CA HIS A 209 16.34 -4.66 -25.43
C HIS A 209 16.04 -5.18 -24.03
N LEU A 210 14.93 -5.91 -23.87
CA LEU A 210 14.58 -6.63 -22.66
C LEU A 210 14.38 -8.12 -23.00
N ARG A 211 14.94 -9.02 -22.19
CA ARG A 211 14.94 -10.45 -22.48
C ARG A 211 14.45 -11.31 -21.31
N ILE A 212 13.67 -12.33 -21.65
CA ILE A 212 13.40 -13.49 -20.78
C ILE A 212 14.32 -14.63 -21.22
N ARG A 213 15.12 -15.16 -20.29
CA ARG A 213 16.14 -16.18 -20.55
C ARG A 213 15.94 -17.40 -19.66
N LYS A 214 16.26 -18.59 -20.15
CA LYS A 214 16.27 -19.80 -19.32
C LYS A 214 17.65 -19.97 -18.66
N LYS A 215 17.68 -20.12 -17.33
CA LYS A 215 18.89 -20.37 -16.54
C LYS A 215 18.68 -21.62 -15.69
N GLY A 216 19.19 -22.75 -16.19
CA GLY A 216 18.89 -24.07 -15.64
C GLY A 216 17.39 -24.36 -15.72
N ASN A 217 16.76 -24.59 -14.57
CA ASN A 217 15.33 -24.92 -14.49
C ASN A 217 14.43 -23.69 -14.21
N LYS A 218 14.99 -22.47 -14.16
CA LYS A 218 14.22 -21.25 -13.87
C LYS A 218 14.33 -20.26 -15.04
N TRP A 219 13.29 -19.45 -15.21
CA TRP A 219 13.33 -18.26 -16.06
C TRP A 219 13.99 -17.11 -15.30
N SER A 220 14.77 -16.28 -15.99
CA SER A 220 15.19 -14.96 -15.51
C SER A 220 14.56 -13.88 -16.39
N CYS A 221 14.21 -12.77 -15.77
CA CYS A 221 13.43 -11.67 -16.35
C CYS A 221 14.26 -10.38 -16.45
N ALA A 222 13.68 -9.35 -17.05
CA ALA A 222 14.26 -8.03 -17.17
C ALA A 222 13.37 -6.98 -16.50
N GLU A 223 13.99 -6.00 -15.85
CA GLU A 223 13.31 -4.81 -15.32
C GLU A 223 14.29 -3.65 -15.38
N VAL A 224 13.85 -2.54 -15.95
CA VAL A 224 14.57 -1.27 -15.89
C VAL A 224 13.68 -0.20 -15.28
N GLU A 225 14.25 0.60 -14.38
CA GLU A 225 13.56 1.70 -13.71
C GLU A 225 14.27 3.02 -14.03
N MET A 226 13.50 4.07 -14.34
CA MET A 226 14.05 5.40 -14.52
C MET A 226 14.49 6.00 -13.18
N ASN A 227 15.64 6.66 -13.14
CA ASN A 227 16.19 7.22 -11.90
C ASN A 227 15.47 8.48 -11.38
N ARG A 228 14.34 8.88 -11.99
CA ARG A 228 13.54 10.04 -11.58
C ARG A 228 12.06 9.82 -11.83
N SER A 229 11.24 10.48 -11.01
CA SER A 229 9.82 10.71 -11.30
C SER A 229 9.67 11.80 -12.37
N LEU A 230 8.61 11.67 -13.16
CA LEU A 230 8.22 12.64 -14.20
C LEU A 230 6.87 13.31 -13.89
N GLY A 231 5.96 12.65 -13.16
CA GLY A 231 4.66 13.21 -12.79
C GLY A 231 3.65 13.25 -13.95
N TYR A 232 2.72 14.20 -13.89
CA TYR A 232 1.75 14.41 -14.97
C TYR A 232 2.43 14.70 -16.30
N GLY A 233 1.76 14.36 -17.40
CA GLY A 233 2.27 14.55 -18.76
C GLY A 233 1.88 13.41 -19.69
N THR A 234 2.50 13.38 -20.86
CA THR A 234 2.29 12.36 -21.89
C THR A 234 3.51 11.48 -22.01
N TYR A 235 3.33 10.19 -21.79
CA TYR A 235 4.36 9.16 -21.91
C TYR A 235 4.13 8.41 -23.22
N ILE A 236 5.19 8.23 -24.01
CA ILE A 236 5.10 7.66 -25.36
C ILE A 236 6.19 6.60 -25.53
N PHE A 237 5.81 5.42 -26.01
CA PHE A 237 6.69 4.27 -26.20
C PHE A 237 6.56 3.74 -27.62
N THR A 238 7.65 3.70 -28.37
CA THR A 238 7.69 3.03 -29.68
C THR A 238 8.28 1.64 -29.49
N VAL A 239 7.45 0.61 -29.69
CA VAL A 239 7.79 -0.79 -29.40
C VAL A 239 7.74 -1.59 -30.70
N ARG A 240 8.77 -2.41 -30.92
CA ARG A 240 8.78 -3.37 -32.04
C ARG A 240 7.69 -4.42 -31.85
N ASP A 241 7.47 -5.23 -32.88
CA ASP A 241 6.44 -6.27 -32.87
C ASP A 241 6.50 -7.14 -31.60
N THR A 242 5.36 -7.27 -30.92
CA THR A 242 5.16 -8.09 -29.71
C THR A 242 4.26 -9.29 -29.99
N SER A 243 3.75 -9.46 -31.22
CA SER A 243 2.78 -10.52 -31.55
C SER A 243 3.34 -11.94 -31.44
N HIS A 244 4.66 -12.08 -31.28
CA HIS A 244 5.35 -13.36 -31.06
C HIS A 244 5.41 -13.79 -29.58
N LEU A 245 4.93 -12.98 -28.64
CA LEU A 245 4.98 -13.31 -27.22
C LEU A 245 4.21 -14.60 -26.93
N GLU A 246 4.84 -15.51 -26.16
CA GLU A 246 4.14 -16.68 -25.63
C GLU A 246 3.10 -16.23 -24.60
N PRO A 247 2.00 -16.99 -24.38
CA PRO A 247 0.91 -16.54 -23.52
C PRO A 247 1.33 -16.12 -22.11
N ALA A 248 2.36 -16.77 -21.55
CA ALA A 248 2.88 -16.49 -20.21
C ALA A 248 3.87 -15.31 -20.13
N ALA A 249 4.31 -14.73 -21.25
CA ALA A 249 5.21 -13.58 -21.26
C ALA A 249 4.40 -12.28 -21.13
N VAL A 250 4.89 -11.35 -20.30
CA VAL A 250 4.29 -10.02 -20.11
C VAL A 250 5.34 -8.96 -20.33
N LEU A 251 5.09 -8.02 -21.24
CA LEU A 251 5.76 -6.72 -21.25
C LEU A 251 4.83 -5.71 -20.58
N SER A 252 5.31 -5.08 -19.50
CA SER A 252 4.60 -4.00 -18.80
C SER A 252 5.40 -2.69 -18.91
N LEU A 253 4.70 -1.64 -19.30
CA LEU A 253 5.16 -0.26 -19.34
C LEU A 253 4.35 0.50 -18.29
N ASN A 254 4.88 0.67 -17.09
CA ASN A 254 4.12 1.23 -15.98
C ASN A 254 4.83 2.31 -15.17
N THR A 255 4.03 3.15 -14.51
CA THR A 255 4.51 3.95 -13.37
C THR A 255 4.43 3.13 -12.10
N PHE A 256 5.34 3.32 -11.16
CA PHE A 256 5.25 2.65 -9.85
C PHE A 256 5.96 3.44 -8.75
N ASP A 257 5.31 3.59 -7.61
CA ASP A 257 5.83 4.19 -6.39
C ASP A 257 5.87 3.13 -5.28
N ASP A 258 7.07 2.60 -4.96
CA ASP A 258 7.28 1.59 -3.91
C ASP A 258 6.69 1.99 -2.53
N TRP A 259 6.45 3.27 -2.29
CA TRP A 259 5.96 3.81 -1.02
C TRP A 259 4.52 4.31 -1.10
N GLY A 260 3.93 4.25 -2.29
CA GLY A 260 2.69 4.92 -2.63
C GLY A 260 1.42 4.06 -2.53
N GLY A 261 1.41 3.05 -1.66
CA GLY A 261 0.32 2.06 -1.61
C GLY A 261 -1.06 2.66 -1.29
N GLU A 262 -1.14 3.81 -0.63
CA GLU A 262 -2.40 4.55 -0.40
C GLU A 262 -3.05 5.11 -1.69
N GLN A 263 -2.28 5.17 -2.77
CA GLN A 263 -2.74 5.53 -4.12
C GLN A 263 -2.52 4.37 -5.08
N ASN A 264 -2.61 3.13 -4.59
CA ASN A 264 -2.40 1.90 -5.37
C ASN A 264 -1.06 1.93 -6.12
N TYR A 265 0.01 2.31 -5.41
CA TYR A 265 1.37 2.46 -5.95
C TYR A 265 1.51 3.47 -7.09
N ARG A 266 0.49 4.32 -7.30
CA ARG A 266 0.44 5.31 -8.39
C ARG A 266 0.69 4.66 -9.75
N GLU A 267 0.16 3.46 -9.92
CA GLU A 267 0.44 2.60 -11.07
C GLU A 267 -0.59 2.77 -12.18
N VAL A 268 -0.05 3.05 -13.36
CA VAL A 268 -0.73 3.28 -14.63
C VAL A 268 0.00 2.42 -15.66
N ASP A 269 -0.73 1.53 -16.33
CA ASP A 269 -0.16 0.39 -17.06
C ASP A 269 -0.52 0.42 -18.55
N VAL A 270 0.47 0.18 -19.41
CA VAL A 270 0.26 -0.43 -20.73
C VAL A 270 0.94 -1.80 -20.73
N GLU A 271 0.16 -2.86 -20.90
CA GLU A 271 0.65 -4.23 -20.84
C GLU A 271 0.35 -4.99 -22.13
N MET A 272 1.32 -5.79 -22.57
CA MET A 272 1.19 -6.72 -23.70
C MET A 272 1.43 -8.13 -23.18
N SER A 273 0.38 -8.96 -23.19
CA SER A 273 0.39 -10.35 -22.74
C SER A 273 -0.96 -11.03 -23.01
N GLN A 274 -1.00 -12.36 -22.95
CA GLN A 274 -2.24 -13.12 -22.75
C GLN A 274 -2.38 -13.64 -21.31
N TRP A 275 -1.54 -13.20 -20.38
CA TRP A 275 -1.52 -13.55 -18.95
C TRP A 275 -1.65 -15.05 -18.64
N GLY A 276 -0.98 -15.87 -19.45
CA GLY A 276 -0.97 -17.32 -19.30
C GLY A 276 -2.21 -18.02 -19.85
N ASP A 277 -3.12 -17.31 -20.52
CA ASP A 277 -4.28 -17.88 -21.21
C ASP A 277 -4.13 -17.78 -22.73
N GLY A 278 -3.55 -18.81 -23.35
CA GLY A 278 -3.41 -18.88 -24.80
C GLY A 278 -4.74 -19.00 -25.57
N ALA A 279 -5.88 -19.12 -24.89
CA ALA A 279 -7.20 -19.02 -25.52
C ALA A 279 -7.76 -17.58 -25.49
N SER A 280 -7.12 -16.66 -24.77
CA SER A 280 -7.51 -15.25 -24.76
C SER A 280 -7.37 -14.65 -26.16
N LYS A 281 -8.42 -13.95 -26.60
CA LYS A 281 -8.37 -13.14 -27.82
C LYS A 281 -7.55 -11.86 -27.63
N ASP A 282 -7.56 -11.33 -26.40
CA ASP A 282 -6.93 -10.07 -26.05
C ASP A 282 -5.48 -10.40 -25.63
N ASN A 283 -4.55 -9.64 -26.20
CA ASN A 283 -3.10 -9.80 -25.99
C ASN A 283 -2.45 -8.49 -25.49
N ALA A 284 -3.27 -7.51 -25.10
CA ALA A 284 -2.84 -6.28 -24.47
C ALA A 284 -3.96 -5.64 -23.64
N GLN A 285 -3.61 -4.76 -22.70
CA GLN A 285 -4.57 -3.95 -21.94
C GLN A 285 -3.97 -2.61 -21.51
N PHE A 286 -4.86 -1.65 -21.27
CA PHE A 286 -4.56 -0.47 -20.46
C PHE A 286 -5.07 -0.69 -19.05
N GLY A 287 -4.36 -0.20 -18.04
CA GLY A 287 -4.72 -0.40 -16.64
C GLY A 287 -4.44 0.79 -15.74
N ILE A 288 -5.20 0.88 -14.66
CA ILE A 288 -4.85 1.62 -13.44
C ILE A 288 -5.04 0.67 -12.25
N GLN A 289 -4.20 0.77 -11.22
CA GLN A 289 -4.34 -0.14 -10.08
C GLN A 289 -5.43 0.33 -9.09
N PRO A 290 -6.12 -0.62 -8.41
CA PRO A 290 -5.96 -2.06 -8.52
C PRO A 290 -6.71 -2.65 -9.72
N PHE A 291 -6.07 -3.58 -10.45
CA PHE A 291 -6.62 -4.19 -11.67
C PHE A 291 -7.92 -4.99 -11.44
N TYR A 292 -8.15 -5.49 -10.23
CA TYR A 292 -9.33 -6.31 -9.90
C TYR A 292 -10.62 -5.49 -9.69
N VAL A 293 -10.52 -4.16 -9.63
CA VAL A 293 -11.71 -3.30 -9.58
C VAL A 293 -12.34 -3.26 -10.98
N PRO A 294 -13.65 -3.57 -11.13
CA PRO A 294 -14.32 -3.48 -12.42
C PRO A 294 -14.17 -2.08 -13.02
N GLY A 295 -13.70 -2.01 -14.26
CA GLY A 295 -13.48 -0.74 -14.98
C GLY A 295 -12.08 -0.13 -14.81
N ASN A 296 -11.18 -0.77 -14.06
CA ASN A 296 -9.78 -0.34 -13.95
C ASN A 296 -8.85 -0.96 -15.01
N VAL A 297 -9.37 -1.86 -15.86
CA VAL A 297 -8.65 -2.44 -16.99
C VAL A 297 -9.48 -2.30 -18.28
N ALA A 298 -8.79 -2.09 -19.39
CA ALA A 298 -9.37 -2.01 -20.74
C ALA A 298 -8.58 -2.90 -21.70
N PRO A 299 -8.97 -4.19 -21.84
CA PRO A 299 -8.32 -5.14 -22.75
C PRO A 299 -8.58 -4.81 -24.22
N PHE A 300 -7.61 -5.13 -25.09
CA PHE A 300 -7.73 -5.00 -26.53
C PHE A 300 -6.87 -6.02 -27.30
N VAL A 301 -7.06 -6.07 -28.61
CA VAL A 301 -6.25 -6.90 -29.52
C VAL A 301 -5.20 -6.05 -30.21
N GLU A 302 -3.96 -6.32 -29.89
CA GLU A 302 -2.77 -5.79 -30.50
C GLU A 302 -2.39 -6.57 -31.77
N PRO A 303 -2.31 -5.93 -32.94
CA PRO A 303 -1.93 -6.59 -34.18
C PRO A 303 -0.41 -6.72 -34.31
N ALA A 304 0.04 -7.64 -35.16
CA ALA A 304 1.45 -7.75 -35.51
C ALA A 304 2.03 -6.46 -36.11
N GLY A 305 3.31 -6.24 -35.84
CA GLY A 305 4.11 -5.13 -36.32
C GLY A 305 4.42 -4.10 -35.24
N LYS A 306 5.19 -3.08 -35.63
CA LYS A 306 5.61 -2.01 -34.71
C LYS A 306 4.44 -1.10 -34.35
N LEU A 307 4.34 -0.77 -33.07
CA LEU A 307 3.29 0.09 -32.52
C LEU A 307 3.89 1.19 -31.65
N THR A 308 3.12 2.25 -31.47
CA THR A 308 3.41 3.31 -30.52
C THR A 308 2.29 3.39 -29.48
N HIS A 309 2.64 3.23 -28.22
CA HIS A 309 1.74 3.28 -27.07
C HIS A 309 1.91 4.62 -26.35
N SER A 310 0.84 5.12 -25.76
CA SER A 310 0.92 6.28 -24.88
C SER A 310 -0.14 6.31 -23.82
N PHE A 311 0.16 7.07 -22.78
CA PHE A 311 -0.83 7.60 -21.88
C PHE A 311 -0.58 9.09 -21.61
N HIS A 312 -1.65 9.87 -21.61
CA HIS A 312 -1.69 11.25 -21.13
C HIS A 312 -2.32 11.25 -19.74
N TRP A 313 -1.52 11.54 -18.72
CA TRP A 313 -1.91 11.57 -17.32
C TRP A 313 -2.04 13.01 -16.84
N GLU A 314 -3.22 13.35 -16.36
CA GLU A 314 -3.57 14.65 -15.80
C GLU A 314 -4.42 14.47 -14.53
N PRO A 315 -4.69 15.53 -13.74
CA PRO A 315 -5.48 15.41 -12.53
C PRO A 315 -6.85 14.75 -12.77
N GLY A 316 -7.05 13.57 -12.17
CA GLY A 316 -8.31 12.82 -12.23
C GLY A 316 -8.59 12.13 -13.57
N ARG A 317 -7.64 12.10 -14.51
CA ARG A 317 -7.85 11.50 -15.83
C ARG A 317 -6.57 10.89 -16.40
N VAL A 318 -6.69 9.71 -17.02
CA VAL A 318 -5.64 9.13 -17.88
C VAL A 318 -6.27 8.74 -19.20
N LYS A 319 -5.75 9.27 -20.32
CA LYS A 319 -6.11 8.84 -21.68
C LYS A 319 -5.01 7.96 -22.25
N PHE A 320 -5.35 6.74 -22.62
CA PHE A 320 -4.48 5.81 -23.32
C PHE A 320 -4.77 5.80 -24.82
N VAL A 321 -3.71 5.67 -25.63
CA VAL A 321 -3.81 5.48 -27.08
C VAL A 321 -2.67 4.57 -27.55
N THR A 322 -3.02 3.54 -28.33
CA THR A 322 -2.09 2.74 -29.11
C THR A 322 -2.36 2.97 -30.60
N VAL A 323 -1.32 3.26 -31.38
CA VAL A 323 -1.39 3.48 -32.83
C VAL A 323 -0.38 2.60 -33.58
N ARG A 324 -0.63 2.38 -34.88
CA ARG A 324 0.35 1.71 -35.75
C ARG A 324 1.51 2.64 -36.14
N GLY A 325 2.73 2.08 -36.15
CA GLY A 325 3.94 2.75 -36.64
C GLY A 325 4.73 3.49 -35.57
N ASP A 326 5.56 4.43 -36.02
CA ASP A 326 6.65 5.02 -35.21
C ASP A 326 6.26 6.28 -34.41
N SER A 327 5.03 6.79 -34.52
CA SER A 327 4.62 8.03 -33.83
C SER A 327 3.11 8.21 -33.71
N ILE A 328 2.68 9.02 -32.73
CA ILE A 328 1.27 9.42 -32.49
C ILE A 328 0.92 10.67 -33.31
N ARG A 329 1.38 10.73 -34.56
CA ARG A 329 1.03 11.84 -35.45
C ARG A 329 -0.48 11.87 -35.73
N GLU A 330 -1.00 13.04 -36.03
CA GLU A 330 -2.39 13.20 -36.48
C GLU A 330 -2.67 12.27 -37.68
N GLY A 331 -3.77 11.52 -37.61
CA GLY A 331 -4.14 10.54 -38.63
C GLY A 331 -3.42 9.17 -38.54
N ALA A 332 -2.59 8.93 -37.52
CA ALA A 332 -2.04 7.59 -37.28
C ALA A 332 -3.18 6.56 -37.05
N PRO A 333 -3.14 5.36 -37.67
CA PRO A 333 -4.19 4.37 -37.48
C PRO A 333 -4.27 3.91 -36.01
N VAL A 334 -5.37 4.26 -35.34
CA VAL A 334 -5.63 3.87 -33.95
C VAL A 334 -5.91 2.36 -33.88
N VAL A 335 -5.22 1.69 -32.97
CA VAL A 335 -5.46 0.28 -32.62
C VAL A 335 -6.43 0.21 -31.44
N ALA A 336 -6.18 0.99 -30.40
CA ALA A 336 -7.01 1.06 -29.20
C ALA A 336 -6.90 2.43 -28.54
N GLU A 337 -7.97 2.87 -27.88
CA GLU A 337 -7.97 4.03 -27.00
C GLU A 337 -8.90 3.80 -25.80
N HIS A 338 -8.54 4.37 -24.66
CA HIS A 338 -9.38 4.32 -23.46
C HIS A 338 -9.16 5.54 -22.58
N VAL A 339 -10.15 5.90 -21.76
CA VAL A 339 -10.04 6.99 -20.80
C VAL A 339 -10.53 6.53 -19.44
N PHE A 340 -9.66 6.57 -18.44
CA PHE A 340 -10.04 6.41 -17.04
C PHE A 340 -10.28 7.78 -16.41
N THR A 341 -11.36 7.91 -15.64
CA THR A 341 -11.76 9.14 -14.93
C THR A 341 -12.12 8.90 -13.46
N SER A 342 -12.00 7.66 -13.00
CA SER A 342 -12.24 7.23 -11.62
C SER A 342 -11.05 6.40 -11.17
N GLY A 343 -10.66 6.50 -9.90
CA GLY A 343 -9.52 5.76 -9.35
C GLY A 343 -8.15 6.17 -9.90
N VAL A 344 -8.08 7.24 -10.70
CA VAL A 344 -6.82 7.74 -11.26
C VAL A 344 -5.93 8.28 -10.14
N PRO A 345 -4.71 7.74 -9.98
CA PRO A 345 -3.82 8.20 -8.93
C PRO A 345 -3.30 9.62 -9.20
N SER A 346 -2.86 10.29 -8.14
CA SER A 346 -2.02 11.50 -8.24
C SER A 346 -0.54 11.14 -8.25
N PRO A 347 0.34 11.89 -8.95
CA PRO A 347 1.77 11.69 -8.88
C PRO A 347 2.31 11.97 -7.48
N GLY A 348 3.48 11.40 -7.20
CA GLY A 348 4.22 11.41 -5.96
C GLY A 348 5.68 11.08 -6.24
N HIS A 349 6.14 9.90 -5.85
CA HIS A 349 7.51 9.44 -6.10
C HIS A 349 7.57 8.32 -7.15
N GLU A 350 6.51 8.14 -7.94
CA GLU A 350 6.45 7.11 -8.96
C GLU A 350 7.54 7.29 -10.00
N LYS A 351 8.09 6.18 -10.46
CA LYS A 351 9.06 6.15 -11.55
C LYS A 351 8.51 5.32 -12.68
N MET A 352 9.00 5.59 -13.89
CA MET A 352 8.72 4.74 -15.03
C MET A 352 9.52 3.43 -14.89
N GLN A 353 8.83 2.30 -14.99
CA GLN A 353 9.39 0.97 -14.98
C GLN A 353 9.00 0.23 -16.26
N LEU A 354 9.95 -0.50 -16.84
CA LEU A 354 9.73 -1.36 -18.00
C LEU A 354 10.11 -2.78 -17.58
N LEU A 355 9.11 -3.66 -17.54
CA LEU A 355 9.26 -5.03 -17.07
C LEU A 355 9.01 -6.00 -18.20
N PHE A 356 9.84 -7.04 -18.28
CA PHE A 356 9.58 -8.17 -19.17
C PHE A 356 9.74 -9.48 -18.39
N TYR A 357 8.61 -10.09 -18.04
CA TYR A 357 8.53 -11.16 -17.05
C TYR A 357 7.56 -12.29 -17.44
N VAL A 358 7.55 -13.33 -16.61
CA VAL A 358 6.75 -14.55 -16.81
C VAL A 358 5.68 -14.65 -15.72
N VAL A 359 4.44 -14.92 -16.10
CA VAL A 359 3.35 -15.31 -15.19
C VAL A 359 3.20 -16.82 -15.09
N ALA A 360 2.62 -17.30 -14.00
CA ALA A 360 2.34 -18.72 -13.82
C ALA A 360 1.22 -19.19 -14.76
N SER A 361 1.46 -20.29 -15.50
CA SER A 361 0.40 -20.97 -16.25
C SER A 361 0.74 -22.45 -16.38
N ASP A 362 -0.15 -23.31 -15.88
CA ASP A 362 0.00 -24.76 -16.02
C ASP A 362 -0.32 -25.23 -17.45
N LYS A 363 -1.26 -24.54 -18.11
CA LYS A 363 -1.78 -24.93 -19.44
C LYS A 363 -0.95 -24.33 -20.58
N TYR A 364 -0.49 -23.09 -20.42
CA TYR A 364 0.32 -22.38 -21.40
C TYR A 364 1.61 -21.83 -20.77
N PRO A 365 2.45 -22.69 -20.16
CA PRO A 365 3.71 -22.24 -19.56
C PRO A 365 4.67 -21.71 -20.62
N MET A 366 5.50 -20.74 -20.23
CA MET A 366 6.63 -20.28 -21.04
C MET A 366 7.52 -21.47 -21.46
N GLN A 367 7.84 -21.57 -22.75
CA GLN A 367 8.66 -22.66 -23.31
C GLN A 367 9.99 -22.16 -23.85
N LYS A 368 10.02 -20.95 -24.41
CA LYS A 368 11.15 -20.42 -25.16
C LYS A 368 11.68 -19.16 -24.51
N GLU A 369 12.94 -18.85 -24.80
CA GLU A 369 13.45 -17.52 -24.50
C GLU A 369 12.75 -16.50 -25.41
N SER A 370 12.59 -15.29 -24.92
CA SER A 370 11.90 -14.22 -25.65
C SER A 370 12.60 -12.90 -25.44
N GLU A 371 12.38 -11.99 -26.37
CA GLU A 371 12.96 -10.65 -26.40
C GLU A 371 11.91 -9.67 -26.91
N VAL A 372 11.94 -8.47 -26.34
CA VAL A 372 11.19 -7.30 -26.79
C VAL A 372 12.14 -6.12 -26.93
N VAL A 373 11.83 -5.24 -27.87
CA VAL A 373 12.69 -4.09 -28.19
C VAL A 373 11.87 -2.82 -28.20
N LEU A 374 12.28 -1.84 -27.39
CA LEU A 374 11.76 -0.50 -27.37
C LEU A 374 12.73 0.41 -28.12
N GLU A 375 12.26 1.03 -29.20
CA GLU A 375 13.10 1.93 -29.99
C GLU A 375 13.22 3.30 -29.35
N LYS A 376 12.16 3.74 -28.66
CA LYS A 376 12.10 5.10 -28.13
C LYS A 376 11.14 5.20 -26.94
N PHE A 377 11.52 6.07 -26.00
CA PHE A 377 10.68 6.62 -24.97
C PHE A 377 10.68 8.15 -25.07
N GLU A 378 9.50 8.77 -24.99
CA GLU A 378 9.35 10.22 -24.95
C GLU A 378 8.42 10.63 -23.82
N TYR A 379 8.68 11.79 -23.25
CA TYR A 379 7.84 12.41 -22.24
C TYR A 379 7.60 13.89 -22.60
N LEU A 380 6.32 14.29 -22.58
CA LEU A 380 5.87 15.65 -22.84
C LEU A 380 5.15 16.17 -21.57
N PRO A 381 5.72 17.14 -20.83
CA PRO A 381 5.16 17.64 -19.57
C PRO A 381 3.84 18.41 -19.73
#